data_AF-A0A1V1W8I2-F1
#
_entry.id   AF-A0A1V1W8I2-F1
#
_cell.length_a   1.000
_cell.length_b   1.000
_cell.length_c   1.000
_cell.angle_alpha   90.00
_cell.angle_beta   90.00
_cell.angle_gamma   90.00
#
_symmetry.space_group_name_H-M   'P 1'
#
loop_
_entity.id
_entity.type
_entity.pdbx_description
1 polymer ?
#
loop_
_entity_poly.entity_id
_entity_poly.type
_entity_poly.pdbx_seq_one_letter_code
_entity_poly.pdbx_strand_id
1 'polypeptide(L)'
;MSGSYWSQVHADGLAVPADRPLDDLTAELTRMLGDPDPALRDGTAYPTLSTWIDRGVYDDLLAGLGDGMAMGLLVGLGEQGTDTVFRRSLSALVLGECIARDNLRPLLPGGKILEWGDRLATWLLRERDLRGYVPGKGWAHAVAHGADSLATLAGSPHLATPELTVLLDVIADRLLLPVDRLFTNGEPDRLALATMNVLRRNVVPLRVVEPWIARLAAAASTRSSYSDRDPHLVGGNAEAFLRALYLQLSLGTRPPQVRSDLLLVVVEALRATNPAYLQATGQ
;
A
#
# COMPACT_ATOMS: atom_id res chain seq x y z
N MET A 1 -1.85 -18.60 27.20
CA MET A 1 -1.61 -17.56 28.23
C MET A 1 -1.42 -16.16 27.66
N SER A 2 -0.98 -15.99 26.40
CA SER A 2 -0.83 -14.66 25.76
C SER A 2 -2.14 -13.93 25.50
N GLY A 3 -3.21 -14.64 25.09
CA GLY A 3 -4.49 -14.00 24.74
C GLY A 3 -5.15 -13.22 25.88
N SER A 4 -5.12 -13.73 27.11
CA SER A 4 -5.66 -13.03 28.29
C SER A 4 -4.81 -11.83 28.70
N TYR A 5 -3.50 -11.91 28.52
CA TYR A 5 -2.58 -10.81 28.83
C TYR A 5 -2.83 -9.62 27.90
N TRP A 6 -2.80 -9.82 26.59
CA TRP A 6 -3.00 -8.73 25.65
C TRP A 6 -4.43 -8.17 25.68
N SER A 7 -5.43 -9.00 25.99
CA SER A 7 -6.79 -8.51 26.25
C SER A 7 -6.84 -7.51 27.41
N GLN A 8 -6.06 -7.74 28.46
CA GLN A 8 -5.93 -6.79 29.57
C GLN A 8 -5.22 -5.51 29.15
N VAL A 9 -4.12 -5.61 28.38
CA VAL A 9 -3.41 -4.44 27.83
C VAL A 9 -4.35 -3.57 26.97
N HIS A 10 -5.22 -4.21 26.18
CA HIS A 10 -6.27 -3.51 25.44
C HIS A 10 -7.29 -2.82 26.36
N ALA A 11 -7.77 -3.52 27.39
CA ALA A 11 -8.70 -2.97 28.37
C ALA A 11 -8.12 -1.75 29.12
N ASP A 12 -6.80 -1.76 29.35
CA ASP A 12 -6.05 -0.68 29.99
C ASP A 12 -5.63 0.44 29.01
N GLY A 13 -6.26 0.49 27.83
CA GLY A 13 -6.06 1.57 26.85
C GLY A 13 -4.73 1.49 26.10
N LEU A 14 -4.15 0.29 25.97
CA LEU A 14 -2.86 0.04 25.30
C LEU A 14 -1.70 0.79 25.95
N ALA A 15 -1.73 0.96 27.28
CA ALA A 15 -0.56 1.41 28.02
C ALA A 15 0.58 0.39 27.87
N VAL A 16 1.83 0.87 27.80
CA VAL A 16 3.00 -0.03 27.75
C VAL A 16 3.11 -0.75 29.09
N PRO A 17 3.03 -2.08 29.12
CA PRO A 17 3.16 -2.83 30.36
C PRO A 17 4.56 -2.64 30.97
N ALA A 18 4.63 -2.49 32.30
CA ALA A 18 5.88 -2.32 33.04
C ALA A 18 6.42 -3.64 33.62
N ASP A 19 5.74 -4.76 33.37
CA ASP A 19 6.08 -6.08 33.91
C ASP A 19 7.27 -6.73 33.21
N ARG A 20 7.63 -6.25 32.01
CA ARG A 20 8.78 -6.74 31.24
C ARG A 20 9.31 -5.68 30.26
N PRO A 21 10.54 -5.84 29.75
CA PRO A 21 11.16 -4.91 28.81
C PRO A 21 10.35 -4.70 27.50
N LEU A 22 10.49 -3.50 26.91
CA LEU A 22 9.80 -3.12 25.67
C LEU A 22 10.24 -3.98 24.48
N ASP A 23 11.50 -4.38 24.41
CA ASP A 23 12.04 -5.25 23.37
C ASP A 23 11.39 -6.65 23.41
N ASP A 24 11.18 -7.23 24.59
CA ASP A 24 10.45 -8.50 24.75
C ASP A 24 9.00 -8.38 24.26
N LEU A 25 8.30 -7.31 24.64
CA LEU A 25 6.94 -7.01 24.18
C LEU A 25 6.89 -6.86 22.66
N THR A 26 7.85 -6.11 22.10
CA THR A 26 7.95 -5.85 20.66
C THR A 26 8.23 -7.13 19.89
N ALA A 27 9.10 -8.01 20.39
CA ALA A 27 9.41 -9.30 19.78
C ALA A 27 8.17 -10.21 19.75
N GLU A 28 7.40 -10.26 20.84
CA GLU A 28 6.15 -11.03 20.89
C GLU A 28 5.12 -10.50 19.88
N LEU A 29 4.88 -9.19 19.87
CA LEU A 29 3.96 -8.54 18.92
C LEU A 29 4.39 -8.76 17.47
N THR A 30 5.69 -8.63 17.19
CA THR A 30 6.25 -8.85 15.85
C THR A 30 6.04 -10.29 15.36
N ARG A 31 6.15 -11.28 16.25
CA ARG A 31 5.83 -12.67 15.93
C ARG A 31 4.33 -12.84 15.64
N MET A 32 3.47 -12.20 16.44
CA MET A 32 2.01 -12.23 16.26
C MET A 32 1.55 -11.60 14.94
N LEU A 33 2.31 -10.66 14.37
CA LEU A 33 2.01 -10.11 13.03
C LEU A 33 1.97 -11.18 11.92
N GLY A 34 2.66 -12.31 12.12
CA GLY A 34 2.65 -13.43 11.19
C GLY A 34 1.67 -14.55 11.52
N ASP A 35 0.89 -14.41 12.59
CA ASP A 35 0.00 -15.48 13.05
C ASP A 35 -1.18 -15.65 12.07
N PRO A 36 -1.59 -16.89 11.74
CA PRO A 36 -2.78 -17.12 10.92
C PRO A 36 -4.08 -16.71 11.60
N ASP A 37 -4.11 -16.60 12.94
CA ASP A 37 -5.28 -16.11 13.68
C ASP A 37 -5.38 -14.58 13.58
N PRO A 38 -6.42 -14.03 12.90
CA PRO A 38 -6.60 -12.58 12.79
C PRO A 38 -6.86 -11.91 14.14
N ALA A 39 -7.34 -12.62 15.18
CA ALA A 39 -7.50 -12.02 16.50
C ALA A 39 -6.15 -11.63 17.13
N LEU A 40 -5.11 -12.42 16.88
CA LEU A 40 -3.75 -12.13 17.36
C LEU A 40 -3.07 -11.09 16.48
N ARG A 41 -3.20 -11.20 15.16
CA ARG A 41 -2.53 -10.31 14.22
C ARG A 41 -3.21 -8.94 14.11
N ASP A 42 -4.47 -8.92 13.71
CA ASP A 42 -5.25 -7.71 13.43
C ASP A 42 -5.90 -7.17 14.71
N GLY A 43 -6.29 -8.05 15.65
CA GLY A 43 -6.96 -7.67 16.89
C GLY A 43 -6.02 -7.22 18.00
N THR A 44 -4.78 -7.72 18.02
CA THR A 44 -3.81 -7.45 19.10
C THR A 44 -2.54 -6.77 18.60
N ALA A 45 -1.79 -7.45 17.72
CA ALA A 45 -0.43 -7.05 17.40
C ALA A 45 -0.34 -5.73 16.68
N TYR A 46 -1.09 -5.58 15.58
CA TYR A 46 -1.08 -4.35 14.79
C TYR A 46 -1.62 -3.14 15.58
N PRO A 47 -2.81 -3.18 16.22
CA PRO A 47 -3.32 -2.03 16.99
C PRO A 47 -2.40 -1.61 18.13
N THR A 48 -1.75 -2.56 18.80
CA THR A 48 -0.80 -2.26 19.87
C THR A 48 0.43 -1.53 19.32
N LEU A 49 1.06 -2.09 18.28
CA LEU A 49 2.25 -1.49 17.66
C LEU A 49 1.94 -0.11 17.08
N SER A 50 0.85 0.05 16.32
CA SER A 50 0.48 1.33 15.72
C SER A 50 0.21 2.39 16.80
N THR A 51 -0.50 2.03 17.87
CA THR A 51 -0.77 2.94 18.99
C THR A 51 0.51 3.35 19.71
N TRP A 52 1.44 2.42 19.94
CA TRP A 52 2.71 2.72 20.61
C TRP A 52 3.63 3.59 19.74
N ILE A 53 3.66 3.36 18.43
CA ILE A 53 4.36 4.22 17.47
C ILE A 53 3.76 5.63 17.49
N ASP A 54 2.43 5.76 17.37
CA ASP A 54 1.73 7.05 17.37
C ASP A 54 2.00 7.86 18.65
N ARG A 55 1.96 7.19 19.81
CA ARG A 55 2.26 7.79 21.13
C ARG A 55 3.74 8.10 21.35
N GLY A 56 4.61 7.75 20.41
CA GLY A 56 6.05 8.01 20.48
C GLY A 56 6.82 7.12 21.46
N VAL A 57 6.26 5.96 21.83
CA VAL A 57 6.96 4.95 22.67
C VAL A 57 8.28 4.50 22.01
N TYR A 58 8.31 4.50 20.68
CA TYR A 58 9.46 4.09 19.89
C TYR A 58 10.28 5.26 19.33
N ASP A 59 10.09 6.52 19.73
CA ASP A 59 10.78 7.67 19.10
C ASP A 59 12.31 7.47 19.05
N ASP A 60 12.92 7.05 20.16
CA ASP A 60 14.37 6.81 20.25
C ASP A 60 14.81 5.47 19.62
N LEU A 61 13.85 4.59 19.31
CA LEU A 61 14.07 3.24 18.77
C LEU A 61 13.51 3.05 17.36
N LEU A 62 13.03 4.13 16.73
CA LEU A 62 12.20 4.08 15.53
C LEU A 62 12.96 3.46 14.36
N ALA A 63 14.25 3.79 14.24
CA ALA A 63 15.14 3.19 13.26
C ALA A 63 15.23 1.66 13.41
N GLY A 64 15.42 1.17 14.64
CA GLY A 64 15.53 -0.26 14.92
C GLY A 64 14.22 -1.02 14.66
N LEU A 65 13.09 -0.45 15.08
CA LEU A 65 11.77 -1.02 14.81
C LEU A 65 11.49 -1.10 13.31
N GLY A 66 11.69 0.01 12.59
CA GLY A 66 11.48 0.05 11.15
C GLY A 66 12.43 -0.87 10.38
N ASP A 67 13.70 -0.98 10.77
CA ASP A 67 14.63 -1.95 10.16
C ASP A 67 14.17 -3.41 10.39
N GLY A 68 13.65 -3.72 11.59
CA GLY A 68 13.05 -5.02 11.88
C GLY A 68 11.80 -5.34 11.04
N MET A 69 10.94 -4.34 10.81
CA MET A 69 9.78 -4.48 9.91
C MET A 69 10.21 -4.60 8.45
N ALA A 70 11.23 -3.85 8.03
CA ALA A 70 11.77 -3.94 6.68
C ALA A 70 12.39 -5.33 6.41
N MET A 71 13.00 -5.97 7.41
CA MET A 71 13.43 -7.37 7.30
C MET A 71 12.24 -8.35 7.22
N GLY A 72 11.12 -8.02 7.88
CA GLY A 72 9.88 -8.78 7.83
C GLY A 72 9.28 -8.91 6.42
N LEU A 73 9.53 -7.94 5.54
CA LEU A 73 9.11 -7.97 4.13
C LEU A 73 9.68 -9.17 3.34
N LEU A 74 10.82 -9.71 3.79
CA LEU A 74 11.52 -10.79 3.11
C LEU A 74 11.03 -12.19 3.53
N VAL A 75 10.23 -12.28 4.60
CA VAL A 75 9.79 -13.56 5.18
C VAL A 75 8.85 -14.28 4.21
N GLY A 76 9.32 -15.39 3.63
CA GLY A 76 8.55 -16.19 2.66
C GLY A 76 8.29 -15.46 1.34
N LEU A 77 9.07 -14.43 0.99
CA LEU A 77 8.87 -13.66 -0.24
C LEU A 77 8.97 -14.58 -1.48
N GLY A 78 7.92 -14.56 -2.30
CA GLY A 78 7.78 -15.38 -3.50
C GLY A 78 6.96 -16.66 -3.29
N GLU A 79 6.69 -17.04 -2.05
CA GLU A 79 5.69 -18.08 -1.74
C GLU A 79 4.27 -17.58 -2.04
N GLN A 80 3.39 -18.51 -2.39
CA GLN A 80 1.98 -18.26 -2.65
C GLN A 80 1.15 -19.29 -1.89
N GLY A 81 0.02 -18.86 -1.33
CA GLY A 81 -0.92 -19.77 -0.67
C GLY A 81 -0.56 -20.14 0.77
N THR A 82 0.64 -19.79 1.24
CA THR A 82 1.14 -20.07 2.60
C THR A 82 0.79 -18.95 3.58
N ASP A 83 0.92 -19.21 4.88
CA ASP A 83 0.64 -18.21 5.92
C ASP A 83 1.75 -17.17 6.08
N THR A 84 2.89 -17.35 5.41
CA THR A 84 4.01 -16.41 5.47
C THR A 84 3.64 -15.03 4.92
N VAL A 85 2.57 -14.92 4.12
CA VAL A 85 2.05 -13.66 3.58
C VAL A 85 1.63 -12.69 4.68
N PHE A 86 1.09 -13.19 5.79
CA PHE A 86 0.62 -12.35 6.88
C PHE A 86 1.78 -11.56 7.50
N ARG A 87 2.92 -12.22 7.74
CA ARG A 87 4.09 -11.58 8.35
C ARG A 87 4.60 -10.43 7.48
N ARG A 88 4.88 -10.65 6.20
CA ARG A 88 5.44 -9.62 5.31
C ARG A 88 4.44 -8.50 5.01
N SER A 89 3.17 -8.84 4.84
CA SER A 89 2.11 -7.85 4.61
C SER A 89 1.92 -6.91 5.80
N LEU A 90 1.83 -7.44 7.02
CA LEU A 90 1.71 -6.62 8.23
C LEU A 90 3.01 -5.90 8.57
N SER A 91 4.17 -6.44 8.18
CA SER A 91 5.43 -5.71 8.27
C SER A 91 5.40 -4.43 7.44
N ALA A 92 4.86 -4.49 6.22
CA ALA A 92 4.72 -3.31 5.38
C ALA A 92 3.84 -2.26 6.08
N LEU A 93 2.68 -2.69 6.60
CA LEU A 93 1.75 -1.79 7.29
C LEU A 93 2.40 -1.09 8.50
N VAL A 94 3.09 -1.84 9.37
CA VAL A 94 3.79 -1.26 10.54
C VAL A 94 4.98 -0.37 10.11
N LEU A 95 5.69 -0.72 9.04
CA LEU A 95 6.73 0.14 8.48
C LEU A 95 6.14 1.47 7.96
N GLY A 96 4.93 1.43 7.40
CA GLY A 96 4.11 2.60 7.10
C GLY A 96 3.84 3.46 8.33
N GLU A 97 3.51 2.86 9.48
CA GLU A 97 3.35 3.60 10.75
C GLU A 97 4.65 4.29 11.20
N CYS A 98 5.80 3.62 11.05
CA CYS A 98 7.10 4.23 11.35
C CYS A 98 7.37 5.46 10.47
N ILE A 99 7.07 5.37 9.17
CA ILE A 99 7.20 6.50 8.24
C ILE A 99 6.18 7.60 8.59
N ALA A 100 4.96 7.25 8.97
CA ALA A 100 3.94 8.23 9.41
C ALA A 100 4.41 9.00 10.64
N ARG A 101 5.03 8.31 11.61
CA ARG A 101 5.60 8.91 12.80
C ARG A 101 6.71 9.91 12.47
N ASP A 102 7.61 9.54 11.54
CA ASP A 102 8.65 10.44 11.06
C ASP A 102 8.09 11.65 10.27
N ASN A 103 7.05 11.44 9.47
CA ASN A 103 6.37 12.53 8.76
C ASN A 103 5.73 13.56 9.72
N LEU A 104 5.25 13.10 10.88
CA LEU A 104 4.70 13.96 11.92
C LEU A 104 5.80 14.68 12.71
N ARG A 105 6.88 13.96 13.02
CA ARG A 105 8.03 14.46 13.77
C ARG A 105 9.30 13.95 13.10
N PRO A 106 10.20 14.82 12.61
CA PRO A 106 11.42 14.40 11.90
C PRO A 106 12.40 13.74 12.89
N LEU A 107 12.29 12.43 13.03
CA LEU A 107 13.04 11.61 13.99
C LEU A 107 14.25 10.97 13.32
N LEU A 108 14.17 10.76 12.01
CA LEU A 108 15.16 10.01 11.24
C LEU A 108 15.79 10.87 10.14
N PRO A 109 17.03 10.55 9.72
CA PRO A 109 17.60 11.15 8.53
C PRO A 109 16.85 10.67 7.28
N GLY A 110 16.67 11.55 6.30
CA GLY A 110 15.94 11.23 5.07
C GLY A 110 16.46 9.98 4.33
N GLY A 111 17.77 9.72 4.38
CA GLY A 111 18.35 8.50 3.80
C GLY A 111 17.78 7.20 4.38
N LYS A 112 17.37 7.18 5.66
CA LYS A 112 16.73 6.02 6.28
C LYS A 112 15.30 5.83 5.77
N ILE A 113 14.55 6.91 5.58
CA ILE A 113 13.21 6.85 4.98
C ILE A 113 13.27 6.37 3.53
N LEU A 114 14.26 6.83 2.76
CA LEU A 114 14.49 6.38 1.39
C LEU A 114 14.84 4.89 1.34
N GLU A 115 15.70 4.41 2.25
CA GLU A 115 16.03 2.98 2.37
C GLU A 115 14.78 2.12 2.61
N TRP A 116 13.91 2.51 3.54
CA TRP A 116 12.66 1.79 3.80
C TRP A 116 11.70 1.85 2.61
N GLY A 117 11.61 2.99 1.94
CA GLY A 117 10.83 3.13 0.72
C GLY A 117 11.28 2.19 -0.40
N ASP A 118 12.59 2.05 -0.59
CA ASP A 118 13.18 1.17 -1.60
C ASP A 118 12.88 -0.31 -1.31
N ARG A 119 12.93 -0.70 -0.03
CA ARG A 119 12.56 -2.05 0.43
C ARG A 119 11.06 -2.32 0.23
N LEU A 120 10.19 -1.37 0.53
CA LEU A 120 8.73 -1.47 0.29
C LEU A 120 8.41 -1.62 -1.19
N ALA A 121 9.00 -0.76 -2.05
CA ALA A 121 8.82 -0.82 -3.49
C ALA A 121 9.29 -2.17 -4.06
N THR A 122 10.50 -2.59 -3.68
CA THR A 122 11.06 -3.88 -4.10
C THR A 122 10.19 -5.06 -3.67
N TRP A 123 9.71 -5.07 -2.43
CA TRP A 123 8.82 -6.12 -1.94
C TRP A 123 7.50 -6.15 -2.70
N LEU A 124 6.82 -5.01 -2.87
CA LEU A 124 5.52 -4.92 -3.54
C LEU A 124 5.57 -5.44 -4.98
N LEU A 125 6.66 -5.16 -5.70
CA LEU A 125 6.85 -5.66 -7.07
C LEU A 125 7.22 -7.15 -7.13
N ARG A 126 7.85 -7.69 -6.09
CA ARG A 126 8.24 -9.11 -6.01
C ARG A 126 7.19 -10.00 -5.36
N GLU A 127 6.20 -9.42 -4.68
CA GLU A 127 5.13 -10.17 -4.05
C GLU A 127 4.33 -10.97 -5.07
N ARG A 128 4.12 -12.25 -4.75
CA ARG A 128 3.37 -13.18 -5.59
C ARG A 128 2.05 -13.60 -4.96
N ASP A 129 1.92 -13.50 -3.65
CA ASP A 129 0.68 -13.81 -2.95
C ASP A 129 -0.25 -12.57 -2.94
N LEU A 130 -1.18 -12.57 -3.89
CA LEU A 130 -2.12 -11.47 -4.09
C LEU A 130 -3.48 -11.75 -3.44
N ARG A 131 -3.55 -12.67 -2.46
CA ARG A 131 -4.80 -12.94 -1.74
C ARG A 131 -5.18 -11.72 -0.90
N GLY A 132 -6.43 -11.29 -1.03
CA GLY A 132 -7.00 -10.25 -0.18
C GLY A 132 -7.50 -10.84 1.13
N TYR A 133 -8.72 -11.38 1.13
CA TYR A 133 -9.28 -12.16 2.23
C TYR A 133 -8.94 -13.66 2.10
N VAL A 134 -8.55 -14.29 3.21
CA VAL A 134 -8.33 -15.73 3.34
C VAL A 134 -9.36 -16.29 4.31
N PRO A 135 -10.30 -17.15 3.85
CA PRO A 135 -11.31 -17.74 4.72
C PRO A 135 -10.72 -18.40 5.97
N GLY A 136 -11.27 -18.05 7.14
CA GLY A 136 -10.81 -18.54 8.44
C GLY A 136 -9.52 -17.90 8.97
N LYS A 137 -8.80 -17.10 8.18
CA LYS A 137 -7.53 -16.45 8.58
C LYS A 137 -7.54 -14.92 8.46
N GLY A 138 -8.58 -14.35 7.84
CA GLY A 138 -8.74 -12.91 7.70
C GLY A 138 -7.92 -12.32 6.56
N TRP A 139 -7.46 -11.09 6.73
CA TRP A 139 -6.85 -10.30 5.66
C TRP A 139 -5.36 -10.62 5.48
N ALA A 140 -4.99 -11.10 4.29
CA ALA A 140 -3.60 -11.15 3.86
C ALA A 140 -3.17 -9.80 3.29
N HIS A 141 -3.95 -9.21 2.37
CA HIS A 141 -3.88 -7.78 2.01
C HIS A 141 -2.50 -7.23 1.59
N ALA A 142 -1.61 -8.05 1.03
CA ALA A 142 -0.25 -7.60 0.70
C ALA A 142 -0.20 -6.35 -0.19
N VAL A 143 -0.97 -6.32 -1.29
CA VAL A 143 -1.03 -5.15 -2.18
C VAL A 143 -1.71 -3.95 -1.49
N ALA A 144 -2.74 -4.18 -0.68
CA ALA A 144 -3.42 -3.12 0.05
C ALA A 144 -2.50 -2.45 1.09
N HIS A 145 -1.81 -3.22 1.93
CA HIS A 145 -0.87 -2.68 2.92
C HIS A 145 0.34 -2.03 2.25
N GLY A 146 0.81 -2.57 1.12
CA GLY A 146 1.81 -1.92 0.29
C GLY A 146 1.35 -0.55 -0.21
N ALA A 147 0.12 -0.47 -0.75
CA ALA A 147 -0.46 0.78 -1.21
C ALA A 147 -0.61 1.82 -0.08
N ASP A 148 -1.06 1.41 1.11
CA ASP A 148 -1.17 2.29 2.27
C ASP A 148 0.21 2.83 2.69
N SER A 149 1.23 1.97 2.69
CA SER A 149 2.61 2.35 3.03
C SER A 149 3.20 3.32 2.00
N LEU A 150 2.96 3.08 0.70
CA LEU A 150 3.37 4.01 -0.35
C LEU A 150 2.62 5.35 -0.27
N ALA A 151 1.34 5.33 0.12
CA ALA A 151 0.56 6.55 0.34
C ALA A 151 1.15 7.40 1.47
N THR A 152 1.58 6.77 2.57
CA THR A 152 2.28 7.44 3.67
C THR A 152 3.64 7.96 3.24
N LEU A 153 4.42 7.15 2.53
CA LEU A 153 5.75 7.52 2.02
C LEU A 153 5.68 8.73 1.07
N ALA A 154 4.69 8.78 0.18
CA ALA A 154 4.47 9.91 -0.73
C ALA A 154 4.23 11.24 0.02
N GLY A 155 3.72 11.17 1.26
CA GLY A 155 3.56 12.34 2.14
C GLY A 155 4.84 12.83 2.80
N SER A 156 5.94 12.08 2.72
CA SER A 156 7.16 12.39 3.48
C SER A 156 7.87 13.65 2.97
N PRO A 157 8.32 14.54 3.87
CA PRO A 157 9.12 15.71 3.49
C PRO A 157 10.48 15.31 2.91
N HIS A 158 10.91 14.06 3.08
CA HIS A 158 12.17 13.54 2.55
C HIS A 158 12.10 13.12 1.07
N LEU A 159 10.90 13.02 0.49
CA LEU A 159 10.73 12.70 -0.92
C LEU A 159 10.57 13.97 -1.76
N ALA A 160 11.38 14.07 -2.82
CA ALA A 160 11.30 15.12 -3.84
C ALA A 160 10.74 14.55 -5.15
N THR A 161 10.74 15.36 -6.21
CA THR A 161 10.18 14.97 -7.52
C THR A 161 10.74 13.65 -8.06
N PRO A 162 12.06 13.35 -8.01
CA PRO A 162 12.58 12.07 -8.50
C PRO A 162 11.97 10.86 -7.78
N GLU A 163 11.97 10.88 -6.45
CA GLU A 163 11.47 9.77 -5.63
C GLU A 163 9.95 9.60 -5.80
N LEU A 164 9.21 10.71 -5.86
CA LEU A 164 7.76 10.67 -6.12
C LEU A 164 7.44 10.11 -7.52
N THR A 165 8.29 10.37 -8.52
CA THR A 165 8.13 9.78 -9.85
C THR A 165 8.39 8.27 -9.80
N VAL A 166 9.39 7.82 -9.05
CA VAL A 166 9.63 6.40 -8.80
C VAL A 166 8.41 5.74 -8.14
N LEU A 167 7.74 6.40 -7.19
CA LEU A 167 6.51 5.85 -6.60
C LEU A 167 5.39 5.67 -7.61
N LEU A 168 5.23 6.61 -8.56
CA LEU A 168 4.28 6.44 -9.67
C LEU A 168 4.64 5.22 -10.51
N ASP A 169 5.91 5.04 -10.86
CA ASP A 169 6.36 3.90 -11.65
C ASP A 169 6.15 2.57 -10.91
N VAL A 170 6.43 2.51 -9.61
CA VAL A 170 6.15 1.32 -8.77
C VAL A 170 4.66 0.96 -8.76
N ILE A 171 3.78 1.96 -8.63
CA ILE A 171 2.33 1.75 -8.69
C ILE A 171 1.92 1.22 -10.06
N ALA A 172 2.42 1.83 -11.15
CA ALA A 172 2.13 1.35 -12.49
C ALA A 172 2.65 -0.07 -12.72
N ASP A 173 3.89 -0.36 -12.35
CA ASP A 173 4.47 -1.69 -12.47
C ASP A 173 3.63 -2.72 -11.72
N ARG A 174 3.20 -2.45 -10.48
CA ARG A 174 2.32 -3.36 -9.73
C ARG A 174 0.97 -3.59 -10.39
N LEU A 175 0.38 -2.55 -11.00
CA LEU A 175 -0.89 -2.67 -11.73
C LEU A 175 -0.75 -3.48 -13.02
N LEU A 176 0.41 -3.41 -13.67
CA LEU A 176 0.70 -4.00 -14.98
C LEU A 176 1.40 -5.36 -14.91
N LEU A 177 1.94 -5.74 -13.74
CA LEU A 177 2.55 -7.04 -13.52
C LEU A 177 1.52 -8.16 -13.78
N PRO A 178 1.90 -9.24 -14.51
CA PRO A 178 1.00 -10.36 -14.75
C PRO A 178 0.45 -10.94 -13.45
N VAL A 179 -0.87 -11.17 -13.43
CA VAL A 179 -1.57 -11.76 -12.29
C VAL A 179 -2.41 -12.95 -12.73
N ASP A 180 -2.64 -13.89 -11.82
CA ASP A 180 -3.57 -15.00 -12.01
C ASP A 180 -4.94 -14.73 -11.38
N ARG A 181 -5.08 -13.58 -10.71
CA ARG A 181 -6.32 -13.08 -10.12
C ARG A 181 -6.32 -11.55 -10.10
N LEU A 182 -7.49 -10.95 -10.32
CA LEU A 182 -7.66 -9.51 -10.20
C LEU A 182 -7.69 -9.07 -8.74
N PHE A 183 -7.35 -7.80 -8.54
CA PHE A 183 -7.56 -7.09 -7.28
C PHE A 183 -9.05 -6.87 -7.06
N THR A 184 -9.54 -7.24 -5.89
CA THR A 184 -10.99 -7.37 -5.60
C THR A 184 -11.38 -6.92 -4.20
N ASN A 185 -10.43 -6.47 -3.39
CA ASN A 185 -10.59 -6.15 -1.96
C ASN A 185 -10.15 -4.69 -1.68
N GLY A 186 -10.40 -3.78 -2.63
CA GLY A 186 -10.12 -2.35 -2.51
C GLY A 186 -8.67 -1.94 -2.78
N GLU A 187 -7.83 -2.85 -3.29
CA GLU A 187 -6.45 -2.53 -3.65
C GLU A 187 -6.36 -1.43 -4.73
N PRO A 188 -7.21 -1.37 -5.78
CA PRO A 188 -7.18 -0.28 -6.76
C PRO A 188 -7.45 1.09 -6.14
N ASP A 189 -8.39 1.19 -5.19
CA ASP A 189 -8.71 2.43 -4.48
C ASP A 189 -7.55 2.90 -3.60
N ARG A 190 -6.89 1.97 -2.90
CA ARG A 190 -5.73 2.30 -2.05
C ARG A 190 -4.52 2.72 -2.89
N LEU A 191 -4.27 2.06 -4.02
CA LEU A 191 -3.23 2.50 -4.96
C LEU A 191 -3.55 3.88 -5.54
N ALA A 192 -4.82 4.14 -5.88
CA ALA A 192 -5.24 5.46 -6.35
C ALA A 192 -5.06 6.53 -5.26
N LEU A 193 -5.29 6.19 -3.99
CA LEU A 193 -5.00 7.09 -2.87
C LEU A 193 -3.50 7.38 -2.73
N ALA A 194 -2.64 6.38 -2.92
CA ALA A 194 -1.19 6.58 -2.96
C ALA A 194 -0.78 7.55 -4.07
N THR A 195 -1.32 7.37 -5.29
CA THR A 195 -1.15 8.32 -6.40
C THR A 195 -1.67 9.71 -6.05
N MET A 196 -2.85 9.83 -5.44
CA MET A 196 -3.38 11.12 -5.01
C MET A 196 -2.46 11.81 -4.00
N ASN A 197 -1.82 11.07 -3.09
CA ASN A 197 -0.84 11.66 -2.16
C ASN A 197 0.40 12.16 -2.89
N VAL A 198 0.90 11.45 -3.91
CA VAL A 198 1.96 11.96 -4.79
C VAL A 198 1.53 13.25 -5.49
N LEU A 199 0.34 13.26 -6.12
CA LEU A 199 -0.15 14.41 -6.87
C LEU A 199 -0.38 15.64 -5.98
N ARG A 200 -0.87 15.44 -4.75
CA ARG A 200 -1.08 16.50 -3.75
C ARG A 200 0.21 17.17 -3.29
N ARG A 201 1.38 16.55 -3.53
CA ARG A 201 2.66 17.22 -3.31
C ARG A 201 2.88 18.40 -4.26
N ASN A 202 2.18 18.45 -5.40
CA ASN A 202 2.26 19.53 -6.39
C ASN A 202 3.69 19.81 -6.90
N VAL A 203 4.58 18.81 -6.89
CA VAL A 203 5.96 18.91 -7.38
C VAL A 203 6.25 18.00 -8.58
N VAL A 204 5.33 17.07 -8.90
CA VAL A 204 5.42 16.22 -10.09
C VAL A 204 4.67 16.92 -11.23
N PRO A 205 5.35 17.31 -12.31
CA PRO A 205 4.71 18.08 -13.38
C PRO A 205 3.81 17.21 -14.24
N LEU A 206 2.78 17.81 -14.83
CA LEU A 206 1.80 17.10 -15.66
C LEU A 206 2.45 16.35 -16.84
N ARG A 207 3.53 16.88 -17.43
CA ARG A 207 4.33 16.21 -18.47
C ARG A 207 4.93 14.84 -18.07
N VAL A 208 4.98 14.54 -16.78
CA VAL A 208 5.38 13.22 -16.24
C VAL A 208 4.14 12.35 -16.02
N VAL A 209 3.07 12.94 -15.47
CA VAL A 209 1.83 12.22 -15.13
C VAL A 209 1.03 11.80 -16.38
N GLU A 210 1.00 12.62 -17.43
CA GLU A 210 0.29 12.33 -18.69
C GLU A 210 0.80 11.04 -19.37
N PRO A 211 2.11 10.90 -19.69
CA PRO A 211 2.62 9.64 -20.23
C PRO A 211 2.41 8.45 -19.30
N TRP A 212 2.46 8.68 -17.99
CA TRP A 212 2.21 7.65 -16.99
C TRP A 212 0.75 7.14 -17.00
N ILE A 213 -0.24 8.03 -17.14
CA ILE A 213 -1.64 7.64 -17.35
C ILE A 213 -1.81 6.92 -18.70
N ALA A 214 -1.18 7.41 -19.76
CA ALA A 214 -1.24 6.79 -21.08
C ALA A 214 -0.70 5.35 -21.07
N ARG A 215 0.38 5.09 -20.31
CA ARG A 215 0.93 3.75 -20.07
C ARG A 215 -0.12 2.81 -19.45
N LEU A 216 -0.83 3.25 -18.42
CA LEU A 216 -1.91 2.47 -17.80
C LEU A 216 -3.09 2.24 -18.75
N ALA A 217 -3.48 3.28 -19.49
CA ALA A 217 -4.57 3.22 -20.45
C ALA A 217 -4.29 2.26 -21.61
N ALA A 218 -3.04 2.19 -22.08
CA ALA A 218 -2.61 1.26 -23.12
C ALA A 218 -2.80 -0.20 -22.67
N ALA A 219 -2.39 -0.53 -21.44
CA ALA A 219 -2.61 -1.87 -20.90
C ALA A 219 -4.08 -2.17 -20.63
N ALA A 220 -4.83 -1.22 -20.05
CA ALA A 220 -6.28 -1.34 -19.85
C ALA A 220 -7.06 -1.51 -21.16
N SER A 221 -6.53 -0.98 -22.27
CA SER A 221 -7.11 -1.15 -23.62
C SER A 221 -6.80 -2.50 -24.25
N THR A 222 -5.98 -3.34 -23.62
CA THR A 222 -5.65 -4.66 -24.15
C THR A 222 -6.91 -5.53 -24.12
N ARG A 223 -7.55 -5.66 -25.27
CA ARG A 223 -8.72 -6.51 -25.46
C ARG A 223 -8.29 -7.94 -25.74
N SER A 224 -9.15 -8.83 -25.33
CA SER A 224 -9.10 -10.29 -25.48
C SER A 224 -8.19 -10.78 -26.59
N SER A 225 -7.07 -11.39 -26.20
CA SER A 225 -6.51 -12.49 -26.97
C SER A 225 -7.39 -13.70 -26.66
N TYR A 226 -7.99 -14.34 -27.66
CA TYR A 226 -8.63 -15.65 -27.53
C TYR A 226 -7.56 -16.72 -27.30
N SER A 227 -6.87 -16.61 -26.17
CA SER A 227 -6.10 -17.66 -25.52
C SER A 227 -6.96 -18.31 -24.45
N ASP A 228 -6.59 -19.49 -23.94
CA ASP A 228 -7.30 -20.18 -22.85
C ASP A 228 -7.25 -19.44 -21.48
N ARG A 229 -6.75 -18.20 -21.44
CA ARG A 229 -6.59 -17.38 -20.23
C ARG A 229 -7.61 -16.24 -20.20
N ASP A 230 -8.13 -15.93 -19.02
CA ASP A 230 -9.03 -14.79 -18.79
C ASP A 230 -8.38 -13.49 -19.31
N PRO A 231 -8.97 -12.84 -20.32
CA PRO A 231 -8.40 -11.63 -20.92
C PRO A 231 -8.40 -10.43 -19.97
N HIS A 232 -9.25 -10.41 -18.94
CA HIS A 232 -9.27 -9.33 -17.95
C HIS A 232 -8.01 -9.33 -17.08
N LEU A 233 -7.28 -10.45 -16.96
CA LEU A 233 -6.04 -10.53 -16.17
C LEU A 233 -4.91 -9.64 -16.71
N VAL A 234 -4.99 -9.18 -17.96
CA VAL A 234 -3.96 -8.31 -18.56
C VAL A 234 -4.17 -6.84 -18.22
N GLY A 235 -5.41 -6.34 -18.33
CA GLY A 235 -5.71 -4.91 -18.21
C GLY A 235 -6.66 -4.53 -17.06
N GLY A 236 -7.31 -5.51 -16.43
CA GLY A 236 -8.41 -5.28 -15.49
C GLY A 236 -8.02 -4.49 -14.24
N ASN A 237 -6.81 -4.72 -13.70
CA ASN A 237 -6.30 -3.96 -12.56
C ASN A 237 -6.04 -2.49 -12.94
N ALA A 238 -5.44 -2.24 -14.11
CA ALA A 238 -5.21 -0.89 -14.61
C ALA A 238 -6.53 -0.15 -14.88
N GLU A 239 -7.53 -0.85 -15.42
CA GLU A 239 -8.86 -0.28 -15.63
C GLU A 239 -9.56 0.06 -14.30
N ALA A 240 -9.56 -0.86 -13.33
CA ALA A 240 -10.11 -0.61 -12.00
C ALA A 240 -9.43 0.57 -11.31
N PHE A 241 -8.10 0.67 -11.44
CA PHE A 241 -7.33 1.80 -10.93
C PHE A 241 -7.69 3.12 -11.60
N LEU A 242 -7.80 3.19 -12.93
CA LEU A 242 -8.18 4.41 -13.63
C LEU A 242 -9.57 4.92 -13.20
N ARG A 243 -10.52 4.00 -12.99
CA ARG A 243 -11.85 4.32 -12.43
C ARG A 243 -11.74 4.87 -11.00
N ALA A 244 -10.96 4.22 -10.14
CA ALA A 244 -10.73 4.68 -8.78
C ALA A 244 -10.05 6.06 -8.72
N LEU A 245 -9.04 6.30 -9.57
CA LEU A 245 -8.36 7.59 -9.68
C LEU A 245 -9.31 8.69 -10.16
N TYR A 246 -10.16 8.41 -11.16
CA TYR A 246 -11.19 9.34 -11.60
C TYR A 246 -12.15 9.71 -10.47
N LEU A 247 -12.62 8.72 -9.69
CA LEU A 247 -13.52 8.97 -8.56
C LEU A 247 -12.86 9.86 -7.50
N GLN A 248 -11.60 9.57 -7.14
CA GLN A 248 -10.89 10.36 -6.14
C GLN A 248 -10.52 11.76 -6.63
N LEU A 249 -10.19 11.95 -7.90
CA LEU A 249 -10.01 13.27 -8.50
C LEU A 249 -11.32 14.05 -8.56
N SER A 250 -12.43 13.38 -8.87
CA SER A 250 -13.73 14.03 -9.05
C SER A 250 -14.35 14.46 -7.73
N LEU A 251 -14.31 13.58 -6.73
CA LEU A 251 -15.09 13.69 -5.49
C LEU A 251 -14.22 13.99 -4.24
N GLY A 252 -12.89 13.89 -4.35
CA GLY A 252 -11.99 14.09 -3.22
C GLY A 252 -11.98 15.53 -2.70
N THR A 253 -11.93 15.68 -1.37
CA THR A 253 -11.99 16.99 -0.67
C THR A 253 -10.69 17.79 -0.70
N ARG A 254 -9.57 17.17 -1.08
CA ARG A 254 -8.25 17.80 -1.21
C ARG A 254 -7.68 17.53 -2.60
N PRO A 255 -8.06 18.31 -3.62
CA PRO A 255 -7.60 18.10 -4.98
C PRO A 255 -6.14 18.58 -5.18
N PRO A 256 -5.34 17.93 -6.05
CA PRO A 256 -4.07 18.48 -6.49
C PRO A 256 -4.27 19.72 -7.37
N GLN A 257 -3.25 20.57 -7.49
CA GLN A 257 -3.31 21.80 -8.31
C GLN A 257 -3.60 21.49 -9.79
N VAL A 258 -3.04 20.39 -10.31
CA VAL A 258 -3.24 19.93 -11.70
C VAL A 258 -4.56 19.21 -11.93
N ARG A 259 -5.52 19.25 -10.99
CA ARG A 259 -6.77 18.46 -11.07
C ARG A 259 -7.53 18.65 -12.37
N SER A 260 -7.72 19.90 -12.81
CA SER A 260 -8.57 20.18 -13.97
C SER A 260 -8.00 19.54 -15.23
N ASP A 261 -6.70 19.72 -15.48
CA ASP A 261 -6.01 19.15 -16.63
C ASP A 261 -5.94 17.61 -16.51
N LEU A 262 -5.61 17.11 -15.32
CA LEU A 262 -5.54 15.66 -15.09
C LEU A 262 -6.89 14.96 -15.24
N LEU A 263 -8.00 15.60 -14.88
CA LEU A 263 -9.33 15.06 -15.14
C LEU A 263 -9.59 14.90 -16.65
N LEU A 264 -9.14 15.82 -17.49
CA LEU A 264 -9.27 15.69 -18.95
C LEU A 264 -8.49 14.45 -19.44
N VAL A 265 -7.26 14.30 -18.98
CA VAL A 265 -6.38 13.17 -19.33
C VAL A 265 -7.00 11.83 -18.89
N VAL A 266 -7.49 11.74 -17.65
CA VAL A 266 -8.11 10.51 -17.13
C VAL A 266 -9.45 10.21 -17.81
N VAL A 267 -10.27 11.23 -18.11
CA VAL A 267 -11.53 11.06 -18.84
C VAL A 267 -11.27 10.56 -20.27
N GLU A 268 -10.25 11.08 -20.95
CA GLU A 268 -9.85 10.60 -22.27
C GLU A 268 -9.40 9.13 -22.21
N ALA A 269 -8.54 8.78 -21.25
CA ALA A 269 -8.14 7.40 -21.01
C ALA A 269 -9.33 6.46 -20.73
N LEU A 270 -10.28 6.89 -19.91
CA LEU A 270 -11.49 6.10 -19.62
C LEU A 270 -12.38 5.94 -20.85
N ARG A 271 -12.57 6.97 -21.67
CA ARG A 271 -13.31 6.87 -22.94
C ARG A 271 -12.64 5.91 -23.93
N ALA A 272 -11.32 5.96 -24.04
CA ALA A 272 -10.54 5.11 -24.93
C ALA A 272 -10.58 3.62 -24.53
N THR A 273 -10.53 3.35 -23.21
CA THR A 273 -10.57 2.00 -22.64
C THR A 273 -11.98 1.41 -22.57
N ASN A 274 -13.02 2.24 -22.46
CA ASN A 274 -14.43 1.83 -22.31
C ASN A 274 -15.34 2.29 -23.47
N PRO A 275 -14.98 2.12 -24.76
CA PRO A 275 -15.72 2.74 -25.85
C PRO A 275 -17.13 2.16 -26.03
N ALA A 276 -17.36 0.90 -25.67
CA ALA A 276 -18.68 0.28 -25.72
C ALA A 276 -19.73 0.99 -24.85
N TYR A 277 -19.27 1.73 -23.83
CA TYR A 277 -20.14 2.43 -22.88
C TYR A 277 -20.08 3.96 -23.02
N LEU A 278 -18.94 4.49 -23.48
CA LEU A 278 -18.62 5.92 -23.38
C LEU A 278 -18.39 6.62 -24.73
N GLN A 279 -18.32 5.90 -25.84
CA GLN A 279 -18.39 6.51 -27.16
C GLN A 279 -19.85 6.59 -27.62
N ALA A 280 -20.24 7.72 -28.22
CA ALA A 280 -21.56 7.86 -28.80
C ALA A 280 -21.74 6.81 -29.91
N THR A 281 -22.76 5.97 -29.78
CA THR A 281 -23.20 5.08 -30.85
C THR A 281 -23.86 5.92 -31.95
N GLY A 282 -23.12 6.17 -33.04
CA GLY A 282 -23.66 6.74 -34.28
C GLY A 282 -23.49 8.25 -34.44
N GLN A 283 -22.50 8.64 -35.25
CA GLN A 283 -22.74 9.55 -36.37
C GLN A 283 -22.73 8.72 -37.65
#